data_AF-A0A949YAG6-F1
#
_entry.id   AF-A0A949YAG6-F1
#
_cell.length_a   1.000
_cell.length_b   1.000
_cell.length_c   1.000
_cell.angle_alpha   90.00
_cell.angle_beta   90.00
_cell.angle_gamma   90.00
#
_symmetry.space_group_name_H-M   'P 1'
#
loop_
_entity.id
_entity.type
_entity.pdbx_description
1 polymer ?
#
loop_
_entity_poly.entity_id
_entity_poly.type
_entity_poly.pdbx_seq_one_letter_code
_entity_poly.pdbx_strand_id
1 'polypeptide(L)'
;MQAQDYLGTLWAIGLRLPGATERDVERAIADRTIVRTWPLRSTLHVIAATNVHWLLELTAPRILATASLRFERYGLNTAVLAHAEENRQPLLCLKSGRHEIACWIEMLPWLS
;
A
#
# COMPACT_ATOMS: atom_id res chain seq x y z
N MET A 1 3.50 8.08 7.31
CA MET A 1 4.92 7.90 7.73
C MET A 1 5.53 6.78 6.91
N GLN A 2 6.79 6.87 6.45
CA GLN A 2 7.44 5.76 5.76
C GLN A 2 7.53 4.53 6.69
N ALA A 3 7.35 3.35 6.11
CA ALA A 3 7.13 2.10 6.83
C ALA A 3 7.73 0.87 6.10
N GLN A 4 8.87 1.06 5.44
CA GLN A 4 9.53 -0.03 4.72
C GLN A 4 10.02 -1.12 5.69
N ASP A 5 10.66 -0.71 6.78
CA ASP A 5 11.01 -1.60 7.90
C ASP A 5 9.87 -1.66 8.92
N TYR A 6 9.32 -2.86 9.14
CA TYR A 6 8.14 -3.04 9.99
C TYR A 6 8.44 -2.75 11.46
N LEU A 7 9.55 -3.28 12.01
CA LEU A 7 9.90 -3.07 13.41
C LEU A 7 10.24 -1.60 13.69
N GLY A 8 10.98 -0.95 12.81
CA GLY A 8 11.26 0.48 12.87
C GLY A 8 9.98 1.33 12.76
N THR A 9 8.98 0.87 12.02
CA THR A 9 7.65 1.51 11.97
C THR A 9 6.95 1.44 13.32
N LEU A 10 6.89 0.25 13.93
CA LEU A 10 6.28 0.06 15.25
C LEU A 10 6.97 0.95 16.30
N TRP A 11 8.31 0.97 16.29
CA TRP A 11 9.10 1.83 17.16
C TRP A 11 8.79 3.32 16.95
N ALA A 12 8.78 3.77 15.69
CA ALA A 12 8.49 5.16 15.35
C ALA A 12 7.07 5.59 15.73
N ILE A 13 6.09 4.68 15.67
CA ILE A 13 4.72 4.94 16.16
C ILE A 13 4.72 5.03 17.69
N GLY A 14 5.35 4.07 18.38
CA GLY A 14 5.42 4.04 19.85
C GLY A 14 6.06 5.30 20.43
N LEU A 15 7.10 5.84 19.80
CA LEU A 15 7.72 7.11 20.20
C LEU A 15 6.77 8.32 20.14
N ARG A 16 5.70 8.25 19.36
CA ARG A 16 4.72 9.33 19.16
C ARG A 16 3.41 9.12 19.92
N LEU A 17 3.21 7.95 20.50
CA LEU A 17 2.00 7.58 21.23
C LEU A 17 2.37 7.05 22.63
N PRO A 18 2.67 7.94 23.60
CA PRO A 18 2.98 7.52 24.96
C PRO A 18 1.85 6.66 25.56
N GLY A 19 2.22 5.52 26.14
CA GLY A 19 1.28 4.56 26.72
C GLY A 19 0.66 3.56 25.73
N ALA A 20 0.87 3.73 24.43
CA ALA A 20 0.49 2.70 23.45
C ALA A 20 1.51 1.56 23.44
N THR A 21 1.00 0.33 23.27
CA THR A 21 1.82 -0.87 23.12
C THR A 21 1.93 -1.26 21.65
N GLU A 22 2.91 -2.11 21.33
CA GLU A 22 3.03 -2.72 20.00
C GLU A 22 1.71 -3.39 19.56
N ARG A 23 1.05 -4.12 20.48
CA ARG A 23 -0.24 -4.78 20.21
C ARG A 23 -1.35 -3.82 19.82
N ASP A 24 -1.32 -2.58 20.30
CA ASP A 24 -2.31 -1.58 19.94
C ASP A 24 -2.13 -1.12 18.49
N VAL A 25 -0.88 -0.99 18.05
CA VAL A 25 -0.55 -0.68 16.65
C VAL A 25 -0.90 -1.84 15.73
N GLU A 26 -0.56 -3.07 16.13
CA GLU A 26 -0.91 -4.27 15.35
C GLU A 26 -2.43 -4.44 15.23
N ARG A 27 -3.17 -4.17 16.31
CA ARG A 27 -4.63 -4.17 16.30
C ARG A 27 -5.18 -3.09 15.37
N ALA A 28 -4.61 -1.88 15.40
CA ALA A 28 -5.01 -0.81 14.48
C ALA A 28 -4.81 -1.18 13.00
N ILE A 29 -3.75 -1.93 12.68
CA ILE A 29 -3.52 -2.49 11.33
C ILE A 29 -4.55 -3.58 11.00
N ALA A 30 -4.79 -4.50 11.93
CA ALA A 30 -5.76 -5.59 11.76
C ALA A 30 -7.19 -5.08 11.55
N ASP A 31 -7.58 -4.05 12.30
CA ASP A 31 -8.87 -3.38 12.25
C ASP A 31 -8.99 -2.41 11.05
N ARG A 32 -7.93 -2.26 10.26
CA ARG A 32 -7.85 -1.37 9.09
C ARG A 32 -8.14 0.11 9.42
N THR A 33 -7.84 0.54 10.65
CA THR A 33 -7.88 1.97 10.99
C THR A 33 -6.65 2.70 10.44
N ILE A 34 -5.53 1.99 10.39
CA ILE A 34 -4.33 2.38 9.66
C ILE A 34 -3.97 1.28 8.66
N VAL A 35 -3.38 1.66 7.54
CA VAL A 35 -2.95 0.74 6.48
C VAL A 35 -1.52 1.01 6.06
N ARG A 36 -0.82 -0.05 5.65
CA ARG A 36 0.55 0.00 5.11
C ARG A 36 0.47 -0.15 3.59
N THR A 37 0.72 0.93 2.83
CA THR A 37 0.57 1.01 1.37
C THR A 37 1.67 1.87 0.70
N TRP A 38 1.76 1.92 -0.64
CA TRP A 38 2.67 2.77 -1.43
C TRP A 38 1.98 4.01 -2.04
N PRO A 39 1.44 4.94 -1.23
CA PRO A 39 0.75 6.11 -1.77
C PRO A 39 1.74 7.09 -2.39
N LEU A 40 3.05 7.01 -2.08
CA LEU A 40 4.03 8.05 -2.39
C LEU A 40 5.37 7.45 -2.83
N ARG A 41 5.86 7.90 -4.00
CA ARG A 41 7.24 7.71 -4.49
C ARG A 41 7.77 6.27 -4.34
N SER A 42 6.94 5.27 -4.63
CA SER A 42 7.33 3.85 -4.58
C SER A 42 7.93 3.39 -3.24
N THR A 43 7.57 4.04 -2.12
CA THR A 43 7.98 3.61 -0.78
C THR A 43 6.76 3.31 0.06
N LEU A 44 6.91 2.34 0.95
CA LEU A 44 5.82 1.90 1.78
C LEU A 44 5.59 2.88 2.93
N HIS A 45 4.34 3.15 3.25
CA HIS A 45 3.91 4.12 4.25
C HIS A 45 2.77 3.55 5.08
N VAL A 46 2.78 3.85 6.37
CA VAL A 46 1.59 3.76 7.22
C VAL A 46 0.81 5.07 7.11
N ILE A 47 -0.47 4.97 6.77
CA ILE A 47 -1.44 6.07 6.68
C ILE A 47 -2.77 5.66 7.31
N ALA A 48 -3.59 6.63 7.72
CA ALA A 48 -4.97 6.35 8.11
C ALA A 48 -5.76 5.83 6.90
N ALA A 49 -6.61 4.83 7.10
CA ALA A 49 -7.38 4.22 6.02
C ALA A 49 -8.29 5.22 5.29
N THR A 50 -8.85 6.18 6.03
CA THR A 50 -9.68 7.26 5.48
C THR A 50 -8.95 8.15 4.48
N ASN A 51 -7.61 8.17 4.51
CA ASN A 51 -6.79 9.03 3.66
C ASN A 51 -6.28 8.34 2.39
N VAL A 52 -6.45 7.02 2.27
CA VAL A 52 -5.89 6.24 1.17
C VAL A 52 -6.41 6.73 -0.17
N HIS A 53 -7.73 6.93 -0.27
CA HIS A 53 -8.39 7.25 -1.54
C HIS A 53 -7.90 8.57 -2.13
N TRP A 54 -8.00 9.67 -1.39
CA TRP A 54 -7.59 10.98 -1.92
C TRP A 54 -6.07 11.06 -2.16
N LEU A 55 -5.26 10.34 -1.37
CA LEU A 55 -3.82 10.28 -1.60
C LEU A 55 -3.51 9.57 -2.92
N LEU A 56 -4.18 8.45 -3.22
CA LEU A 56 -4.02 7.73 -4.47
C LEU A 56 -4.54 8.53 -5.66
N GLU A 57 -5.69 9.20 -5.56
CA GLU A 57 -6.18 10.11 -6.61
C GLU A 57 -5.13 11.16 -6.99
N LEU A 58 -4.41 11.70 -6.01
CA LEU A 58 -3.39 12.71 -6.24
C LEU A 58 -2.10 12.14 -6.82
N THR A 59 -1.67 10.95 -6.41
CA THR A 59 -0.32 10.44 -6.68
C THR A 59 -0.27 9.37 -7.77
N ALA A 60 -1.34 8.60 -7.95
CA ALA A 60 -1.41 7.51 -8.91
C ALA A 60 -1.09 7.94 -10.35
N PRO A 61 -1.63 9.05 -10.89
CA PRO A 61 -1.38 9.42 -12.29
C PRO A 61 0.12 9.58 -12.59
N ARG A 62 0.86 10.21 -11.67
CA ARG A 62 2.31 10.40 -11.80
C ARG A 62 3.07 9.09 -11.65
N ILE A 63 2.71 8.27 -10.66
CA ILE A 63 3.37 6.98 -10.41
C ILE A 63 3.22 6.08 -11.64
N LEU A 64 2.00 5.97 -12.18
CA LEU A 64 1.67 5.16 -13.34
C LEU A 64 2.40 5.62 -14.60
N ALA A 65 2.39 6.92 -14.88
CA ALA A 65 3.14 7.48 -16.00
C ALA A 65 4.63 7.11 -15.95
N THR A 66 5.25 7.18 -14.77
CA THR A 66 6.67 6.82 -14.60
C THR A 66 6.94 5.31 -14.58
N ALA A 67 5.92 4.48 -14.37
CA ALA A 67 6.02 3.02 -14.31
C ALA A 67 5.74 2.34 -15.66
N SER A 68 5.01 3.00 -16.56
CA SER A 68 4.59 2.49 -17.88
C SER A 68 5.69 1.75 -18.66
N LEU A 69 6.85 2.38 -18.85
CA LEU A 69 7.99 1.77 -19.55
C LEU A 69 8.55 0.52 -18.86
N ARG A 70 8.48 0.46 -17.53
CA ARG A 70 8.92 -0.72 -16.77
C ARG A 70 7.91 -1.83 -16.89
N PHE A 71 6.62 -1.50 -16.90
CA PHE A 71 5.54 -2.45 -17.09
C PHE A 71 5.62 -3.13 -18.44
N GLU A 72 5.80 -2.38 -19.51
CA GLU A 72 6.03 -2.93 -20.85
C GLU A 72 7.25 -3.85 -20.89
N ARG A 73 8.38 -3.41 -20.30
CA ARG A 73 9.61 -4.23 -20.21
C ARG A 73 9.38 -5.59 -19.53
N TYR A 74 8.52 -5.63 -18.51
CA TYR A 74 8.20 -6.85 -17.77
C TYR A 74 6.97 -7.60 -18.30
N GLY A 75 6.40 -7.17 -19.43
CA GLY A 75 5.19 -7.78 -20.01
C GLY A 75 3.92 -7.53 -19.19
N LEU A 76 3.93 -6.58 -18.26
CA LEU A 76 2.77 -6.15 -17.47
C LEU A 76 1.92 -5.16 -18.27
N ASN A 77 1.42 -5.61 -19.42
CA ASN A 77 0.58 -4.79 -20.29
C ASN A 77 -0.82 -4.60 -19.71
N THR A 78 -1.62 -3.74 -20.34
CA THR A 78 -2.98 -3.42 -19.92
C THR A 78 -3.88 -4.65 -19.75
N ALA A 79 -3.73 -5.69 -20.58
CA ALA A 79 -4.50 -6.92 -20.46
C ALA A 79 -4.12 -7.72 -19.20
N VAL A 80 -2.83 -7.78 -18.86
CA VAL A 80 -2.35 -8.44 -17.64
C VAL A 80 -2.83 -7.68 -16.40
N LEU A 81 -2.80 -6.35 -16.45
CA LEU A 81 -3.30 -5.50 -15.38
C LEU A 81 -4.82 -5.69 -15.21
N ALA A 82 -5.61 -5.61 -16.28
CA ALA A 82 -7.05 -5.84 -16.22
C ALA A 82 -7.41 -7.23 -15.67
N HIS A 83 -6.70 -8.28 -16.10
CA HIS A 83 -6.91 -9.63 -15.58
C HIS A 83 -6.59 -9.72 -14.07
N ALA A 84 -5.56 -9.04 -13.59
CA ALA A 84 -5.22 -8.99 -12.16
C ALA A 84 -6.28 -8.25 -11.33
N GLU A 85 -6.93 -7.23 -11.90
CA GLU A 85 -8.04 -6.52 -11.27
C GLU A 85 -9.28 -7.40 -11.15
N GLU A 86 -9.68 -8.07 -12.25
CA GLU A 86 -10.82 -8.99 -12.28
C GLU A 86 -10.65 -10.14 -11.28
N ASN A 87 -9.42 -10.63 -11.11
CA ASN A 87 -9.10 -11.75 -10.22
C ASN A 87 -8.61 -11.29 -8.84
N ARG A 88 -8.82 -10.02 -8.49
CA ARG A 88 -8.39 -9.45 -7.21
C ARG A 88 -9.07 -10.16 -6.05
N GLN A 89 -8.29 -10.92 -5.29
CA GLN A 89 -8.72 -11.36 -3.96
C GLN A 89 -8.62 -10.17 -3.00
N PRO A 90 -9.54 -10.00 -2.02
CA PRO A 90 -9.37 -9.05 -0.95
C PRO A 90 -8.14 -9.47 -0.14
N LEU A 91 -6.99 -8.91 -0.48
CA LEU A 91 -5.75 -9.14 0.26
C LEU A 91 -5.92 -8.52 1.64
N LEU A 92 -6.18 -9.38 2.62
CA LEU A 92 -5.87 -9.11 4.01
C LEU A 92 -4.42 -8.58 4.05
N CYS A 93 -4.17 -7.48 4.75
CA CYS A 93 -2.83 -6.98 5.01
C CYS A 93 -1.98 -8.15 5.55
N LEU A 94 -1.24 -8.82 4.67
CA LEU A 94 -0.63 -10.11 4.96
C LEU A 94 0.50 -9.87 5.95
N LYS A 95 0.44 -10.55 7.10
CA LYS A 95 1.51 -10.63 8.11
C LYS A 95 2.83 -11.21 7.61
N SER A 96 2.98 -11.52 6.32
CA SER A 96 4.19 -12.15 5.80
C SER A 96 5.09 -11.11 5.15
N GLY A 97 6.31 -10.96 5.69
CA GLY A 97 7.39 -10.11 5.14
C GLY A 97 7.92 -10.54 3.77
N ARG A 98 7.11 -11.22 2.94
CA ARG A 98 7.45 -11.61 1.56
C ARG A 98 6.34 -11.43 0.53
N HIS A 99 5.17 -10.91 0.90
CA HIS A 99 4.09 -10.66 -0.05
C HIS A 99 3.54 -9.24 0.13
N GLU A 100 4.35 -8.29 -0.27
CA GLU A 100 4.09 -6.84 -0.29
C GLU A 100 3.42 -6.42 -1.62
N ILE A 101 2.42 -7.16 -2.10
CA ILE A 101 1.80 -6.92 -3.43
C ILE A 101 0.50 -6.09 -3.34
N ALA A 102 -0.03 -5.90 -2.13
CA ALA A 102 -1.46 -5.63 -1.91
C ALA A 102 -2.02 -4.30 -2.46
N CYS A 103 -1.20 -3.28 -2.80
CA CYS A 103 -1.76 -1.97 -3.14
C CYS A 103 -1.72 -1.57 -4.62
N TRP A 104 -1.03 -2.32 -5.47
CA TRP A 104 -1.06 -2.03 -6.91
C TRP A 104 -2.42 -2.35 -7.53
N ILE A 105 -3.10 -3.40 -7.05
CA ILE A 105 -4.35 -3.87 -7.66
C ILE A 105 -5.52 -2.90 -7.36
N GLU A 106 -5.47 -2.14 -6.25
CA GLU A 106 -6.49 -1.12 -5.95
C GLU A 106 -6.37 0.15 -6.81
N MET A 107 -5.25 0.32 -7.53
CA MET A 107 -5.04 1.43 -8.47
C MET A 107 -5.55 1.12 -9.89
N LEU A 108 -5.88 -0.15 -10.18
CA LEU A 108 -6.28 -0.61 -11.52
C LEU A 108 -7.65 -0.10 -12.00
N PRO A 109 -8.69 0.05 -11.14
CA PRO A 109 -9.99 0.62 -11.56
C PRO A 109 -9.92 2.05 -12.12
N TRP A 110 -8.76 2.69 -12.00
CA TRP A 110 -8.48 4.05 -12.48
C TRP A 110 -7.62 4.08 -13.76
N LEU A 111 -7.29 2.91 -14.34
CA LEU A 111 -6.56 2.76 -15.61
C LEU A 111 -7.48 2.63 -16.83
N SER A 112 -8.80 2.56 -16.64
CA SER A 112 -9.82 2.53 -17.70
C SER A 112 -10.52 3.87 -17.87
#